data_AF-A0A9E0VYH3-F1
#
_entry.id   AF-A0A9E0VYH3-F1
#
_cell.length_a   1.000
_cell.length_b   1.000
_cell.length_c   1.000
_cell.angle_alpha   90.00
_cell.angle_beta   90.00
_cell.angle_gamma   90.00
#
_symmetry.space_group_name_H-M   'P 1'
#
loop_
_entity.id
_entity.type
_entity.pdbx_description
1 polymer ?
#
loop_
_entity_poly.entity_id
_entity_poly.type
_entity_poly.pdbx_seq_one_letter_code
_entity_poly.pdbx_strand_id
1 'polypeptide(L)'
;MKIENRTFDELQVGDSQSLRRLCTQDDLLVFANVSGNHNPMHIYDVDGDGDGQPEAYVPGMFLGSLISAVLGNLLPGAGTLYRAQSLVFHNHAHAGDEVESRVTVTDRNARDLTVTLATEVRRLRDDALIVSGVAVVEAPRRKLNYSSHDLPGLIVQRHRHFEKLLKRAEPLAALVTAVVCPEEPNALGGALLARAHTLIAPILIGDPVRIAAAAQ
;
A
#
# COMPACT_ATOMS: atom_id res chain seq x y z
N MET A 1 10.15 14.66 7.86
CA MET A 1 11.24 13.94 8.58
C MET A 1 12.55 14.56 8.16
N LYS A 2 13.46 14.84 9.10
CA LYS A 2 14.84 15.21 8.75
C LYS A 2 15.63 13.95 8.45
N ILE A 3 16.26 13.91 7.29
CA ILE A 3 17.03 12.78 6.78
C ILE A 3 18.46 13.26 6.62
N GLU A 4 19.38 12.60 7.29
CA GLU A 4 20.81 12.85 7.18
C GLU A 4 21.51 11.57 6.72
N ASN A 5 22.43 11.69 5.78
CA ASN A 5 23.16 10.55 5.25
C ASN A 5 24.48 10.27 5.98
N ARG A 6 25.07 9.12 5.68
CA ARG A 6 26.48 8.81 5.86
C ARG A 6 27.14 8.76 4.50
N THR A 7 28.22 9.50 4.35
CA THR A 7 29.06 9.47 3.15
C THR A 7 29.82 8.15 3.07
N PHE A 8 30.33 7.83 1.88
CA PHE A 8 31.13 6.61 1.68
C PHE A 8 32.25 6.45 2.72
N ASP A 9 32.93 7.55 3.10
CA ASP A 9 34.05 7.54 4.03
C ASP A 9 33.62 7.35 5.50
N GLU A 10 32.39 7.72 5.84
CA GLU A 10 31.81 7.55 7.18
C GLU A 10 31.28 6.12 7.43
N LEU A 11 31.01 5.35 6.37
CA LEU A 11 30.47 4.00 6.47
C LEU A 11 31.54 2.99 6.89
N GLN A 12 31.16 2.03 7.73
CA GLN A 12 32.03 0.94 8.16
C GLN A 12 31.36 -0.43 7.98
N VAL A 13 32.15 -1.47 7.72
CA VAL A 13 31.63 -2.84 7.73
C VAL A 13 31.10 -3.16 9.12
N GLY A 14 29.90 -3.73 9.18
CA GLY A 14 29.17 -3.96 10.42
C GLY A 14 28.17 -2.85 10.79
N ASP A 15 28.22 -1.67 10.14
CA ASP A 15 27.16 -0.67 10.30
C ASP A 15 25.80 -1.25 9.94
N SER A 16 24.81 -1.04 10.79
CA SER A 16 23.45 -1.54 10.59
C SER A 16 22.41 -0.51 10.97
N GLN A 17 21.29 -0.52 10.24
CA GLN A 17 20.09 0.26 10.53
C GLN A 17 18.84 -0.56 10.20
N SER A 18 17.74 -0.22 10.86
CA SER A 18 16.45 -0.85 10.61
C SER A 18 15.28 0.12 10.70
N LEU A 19 14.18 -0.26 10.05
CA LEU A 19 12.89 0.43 10.10
C LEU A 19 11.81 -0.59 10.39
N ARG A 20 10.91 -0.25 11.32
CA ARG A 20 9.69 -1.00 11.59
C ARG A 20 8.50 -0.40 10.86
N ARG A 21 7.63 -1.27 10.33
CA ARG A 21 6.42 -0.87 9.63
C ARG A 21 5.29 -1.85 9.93
N LEU A 22 4.16 -1.33 10.40
CA LEU A 22 2.88 -2.03 10.38
C LEU A 22 2.40 -2.12 8.92
N CYS A 23 2.18 -3.32 8.41
CA CYS A 23 1.60 -3.54 7.09
C CYS A 23 0.09 -3.39 7.17
N THR A 24 -0.47 -2.36 6.55
CA THR A 24 -1.92 -2.11 6.59
C THR A 24 -2.60 -2.50 5.27
N GLN A 25 -3.91 -2.67 5.28
CA GLN A 25 -4.66 -2.89 4.04
C GLN A 25 -4.52 -1.72 3.06
N ASP A 26 -4.42 -0.50 3.57
CA ASP A 26 -4.28 0.68 2.73
C ASP A 26 -2.91 0.68 2.04
N ASP A 27 -1.86 0.13 2.67
CA ASP A 27 -0.57 -0.09 2.03
C ASP A 27 -0.69 -1.06 0.84
N LEU A 28 -1.46 -2.14 0.99
CA LEU A 28 -1.69 -3.11 -0.08
C LEU A 28 -2.44 -2.48 -1.27
N LEU A 29 -3.46 -1.67 -0.99
CA LEU A 29 -4.19 -0.92 -2.01
C LEU A 29 -3.30 0.09 -2.73
N VAL A 30 -2.53 0.89 -1.99
CA VAL A 30 -1.58 1.85 -2.57
C VAL A 30 -0.54 1.11 -3.40
N PHE A 31 -0.02 -0.01 -2.91
CA PHE A 31 0.96 -0.81 -3.63
C PHE A 31 0.38 -1.39 -4.92
N ALA A 32 -0.86 -1.89 -4.91
CA ALA A 32 -1.52 -2.38 -6.10
C ALA A 32 -1.64 -1.28 -7.17
N ASN A 33 -2.01 -0.06 -6.77
CA ASN A 33 -2.14 1.08 -7.68
C ASN A 33 -0.80 1.53 -8.27
N VAL A 34 0.28 1.60 -7.46
CA VAL A 34 1.59 2.05 -7.95
C VAL A 34 2.34 0.97 -8.74
N SER A 35 2.15 -0.30 -8.39
CA SER A 35 2.85 -1.42 -9.05
C SER A 35 2.09 -2.00 -10.25
N GLY A 36 0.78 -1.75 -10.35
CA GLY A 36 -0.10 -2.43 -11.31
C GLY A 36 -0.40 -3.90 -10.96
N ASN A 37 0.10 -4.40 -9.83
CA ASN A 37 -0.17 -5.76 -9.38
C ASN A 37 -1.53 -5.84 -8.66
N HIS A 38 -2.58 -6.14 -9.42
CA HIS A 38 -3.94 -6.33 -8.93
C HIS A 38 -4.28 -7.79 -8.60
N ASN A 39 -3.28 -8.61 -8.27
CA ASN A 39 -3.53 -10.01 -7.91
C ASN A 39 -4.48 -10.07 -6.69
N PRO A 40 -5.61 -10.80 -6.78
CA PRO A 40 -6.60 -10.86 -5.70
C PRO A 40 -6.05 -11.41 -4.39
N MET A 41 -4.95 -12.18 -4.41
CA MET A 41 -4.27 -12.66 -3.21
C MET A 41 -3.75 -11.54 -2.28
N HIS A 42 -3.69 -10.31 -2.78
CA HIS A 42 -3.26 -9.12 -2.03
C HIS A 42 -4.41 -8.18 -1.68
N ILE A 43 -5.66 -8.54 -1.99
CA ILE A 43 -6.83 -7.66 -1.86
C ILE A 43 -7.74 -8.21 -0.76
N TYR A 44 -7.87 -7.43 0.31
CA TYR A 44 -8.51 -7.81 1.59
C TYR A 44 -9.99 -8.19 1.51
N ASP A 45 -10.71 -7.86 0.46
CA ASP A 45 -12.15 -8.16 0.38
C ASP A 45 -12.45 -9.50 -0.32
N VAL A 46 -11.42 -10.33 -0.58
CA VAL A 46 -11.54 -11.67 -1.16
C VAL A 46 -11.17 -12.72 -0.11
N ASP A 47 -12.13 -13.58 0.22
CA ASP A 47 -11.91 -14.81 0.99
C ASP A 47 -11.31 -15.86 0.04
N GLY A 48 -10.00 -16.08 0.15
CA GLY A 48 -9.23 -16.89 -0.81
C GLY A 48 -9.35 -18.40 -0.60
N ASP A 49 -9.73 -18.84 0.60
CA ASP A 49 -9.80 -20.26 0.99
C ASP A 49 -11.18 -20.70 1.50
N GLY A 50 -12.11 -19.76 1.68
CA GLY A 50 -13.51 -20.01 2.04
C GLY A 50 -13.75 -20.18 3.53
N ASP A 51 -12.81 -19.79 4.39
CA ASP A 51 -12.91 -19.93 5.84
C ASP A 51 -13.69 -18.78 6.52
N GLY A 52 -14.07 -17.76 5.75
CA GLY A 52 -14.78 -16.57 6.20
C GLY A 52 -13.88 -15.45 6.75
N GLN A 53 -12.55 -15.56 6.63
CA GLN A 53 -11.57 -14.56 7.06
C GLN A 53 -10.81 -13.94 5.87
N PRO A 54 -10.75 -12.60 5.80
CA PRO A 54 -9.85 -11.90 4.91
C PRO A 54 -8.35 -12.19 5.14
N GLU A 55 -7.73 -12.98 4.26
CA GLU A 55 -6.30 -13.33 4.33
C GLU A 55 -5.44 -12.64 3.25
N ALA A 56 -5.47 -11.30 3.19
CA ALA A 56 -4.62 -10.60 2.24
C ALA A 56 -3.14 -10.74 2.59
N TYR A 57 -2.41 -11.48 1.75
CA TYR A 57 -0.96 -11.57 1.79
C TYR A 57 -0.36 -10.23 1.38
N VAL A 58 0.60 -9.75 2.15
CA VAL A 58 1.40 -8.59 1.78
C VAL A 58 2.22 -8.95 0.53
N PRO A 59 2.17 -8.16 -0.56
CA PRO A 59 2.98 -8.39 -1.74
C PRO A 59 4.47 -8.50 -1.38
N GLY A 60 5.16 -9.55 -1.85
CA GLY A 60 6.59 -9.73 -1.56
C GLY A 60 7.42 -8.51 -1.95
N MET A 61 7.11 -7.87 -3.09
CA MET A 61 7.81 -6.66 -3.53
C MET A 61 7.44 -5.41 -2.71
N PHE A 62 6.30 -5.37 -2.03
CA PHE A 62 6.04 -4.33 -1.03
C PHE A 62 7.04 -4.47 0.14
N LEU A 63 7.24 -5.69 0.65
CA LEU A 63 8.24 -5.95 1.69
C LEU A 63 9.66 -5.62 1.20
N GLY A 64 9.98 -5.99 -0.05
CA GLY A 64 11.24 -5.60 -0.69
C GLY A 64 11.43 -4.08 -0.78
N SER A 65 10.36 -3.31 -1.01
CA SER A 65 10.41 -1.85 -1.06
C SER A 65 10.76 -1.20 0.29
N LEU A 66 10.47 -1.87 1.41
CA LEU A 66 10.85 -1.39 2.74
C LEU A 66 12.38 -1.33 2.93
N ILE A 67 13.12 -2.21 2.26
CA ILE A 67 14.59 -2.18 2.23
C ILE A 67 15.06 -0.87 1.58
N SER A 68 14.41 -0.45 0.50
CA SER A 68 14.70 0.83 -0.15
C SER A 68 14.47 2.02 0.78
N ALA A 69 13.47 1.96 1.66
CA ALA A 69 13.23 2.99 2.65
C ALA A 69 14.37 3.06 3.70
N VAL A 70 14.92 1.93 4.12
CA VAL A 70 16.09 1.92 5.02
C VAL A 70 17.32 2.50 4.31
N LEU A 71 17.59 2.08 3.08
CA LEU A 71 18.75 2.53 2.31
C LEU A 71 18.69 4.03 1.99
N GLY A 72 17.53 4.53 1.57
CA GLY A 72 17.35 5.93 1.17
C GLY A 72 17.21 6.90 2.35
N ASN A 73 16.78 6.43 3.53
CA ASN A 73 16.49 7.31 4.66
C ASN A 73 17.44 7.15 5.85
N LEU A 74 18.08 5.98 6.03
CA LEU A 74 18.82 5.67 7.26
C LEU A 74 20.27 5.29 7.00
N LEU A 75 20.54 4.35 6.07
CA LEU A 75 21.89 3.84 5.86
C LEU A 75 22.06 3.30 4.42
N PRO A 76 22.86 3.96 3.56
CA PRO A 76 23.60 5.19 3.81
C PRO A 76 22.74 6.45 3.99
N GLY A 77 21.48 6.46 3.55
CA GLY A 77 20.56 7.59 3.70
C GLY A 77 20.51 8.49 2.45
N ALA A 78 20.16 9.77 2.64
CA ALA A 78 19.88 10.69 1.53
C ALA A 78 20.98 10.72 0.46
N GLY A 79 20.57 10.59 -0.81
CA GLY A 79 21.48 10.57 -1.98
C GLY A 79 22.05 9.19 -2.33
N THR A 80 21.67 8.13 -1.61
CA THR A 80 22.00 6.75 -1.97
C THR A 80 21.32 6.37 -3.27
N LEU A 81 22.04 5.69 -4.18
CA LEU A 81 21.49 5.17 -5.44
C LEU A 81 21.64 3.65 -5.51
N TYR A 82 20.58 2.96 -5.92
CA TYR A 82 20.58 1.51 -6.10
C TYR A 82 21.37 1.10 -7.34
N ARG A 83 22.21 0.06 -7.21
CA ARG A 83 22.86 -0.63 -8.33
C ARG A 83 22.28 -2.00 -8.57
N ALA A 84 22.09 -2.78 -7.50
CA ALA A 84 21.53 -4.11 -7.59
C ALA A 84 20.82 -4.49 -6.29
N GLN A 85 19.83 -5.37 -6.41
CA GLN A 85 19.17 -6.03 -5.29
C GLN A 85 18.89 -7.48 -5.67
N SER A 86 19.27 -8.42 -4.81
CA SER A 86 18.76 -9.79 -4.84
C SER A 86 17.78 -9.99 -3.69
N LEU A 87 16.73 -10.79 -3.90
CA LEU A 87 15.73 -11.10 -2.88
C LEU A 87 15.41 -12.60 -2.91
N VAL A 88 15.26 -13.17 -1.73
CA VAL A 88 14.73 -14.51 -1.50
C VAL A 88 13.57 -14.39 -0.52
N PHE A 89 12.40 -14.88 -0.93
CA PHE A 89 11.18 -14.87 -0.13
C PHE A 89 11.05 -16.22 0.59
N HIS A 90 11.11 -16.21 1.91
CA HIS A 90 11.12 -17.41 2.75
C HIS A 90 9.76 -17.72 3.38
N ASN A 91 8.96 -16.67 3.62
CA ASN A 91 7.67 -16.78 4.28
C ASN A 91 6.77 -15.62 3.82
N HIS A 92 5.56 -15.54 4.37
CA HIS A 92 4.56 -14.53 4.07
C HIS A 92 4.29 -13.62 5.26
N ALA A 93 3.90 -12.38 4.99
CA ALA A 93 3.36 -11.44 5.96
C ALA A 93 1.91 -11.11 5.60
N HIS A 94 1.09 -10.78 6.59
CA HIS A 94 -0.34 -10.48 6.43
C HIS A 94 -0.61 -9.02 6.76
N ALA A 95 -1.72 -8.47 6.25
CA ALA A 95 -2.20 -7.18 6.74
C ALA A 95 -2.45 -7.27 8.26
N GLY A 96 -1.92 -6.30 9.00
CA GLY A 96 -1.87 -6.29 10.47
C GLY A 96 -0.54 -6.75 11.07
N ASP A 97 0.34 -7.38 10.29
CA ASP A 97 1.68 -7.74 10.78
C ASP A 97 2.59 -6.52 10.87
N GLU A 98 3.39 -6.46 11.93
CA GLU A 98 4.53 -5.55 12.04
C GLU A 98 5.80 -6.26 11.56
N VAL A 99 6.52 -5.61 10.64
CA VAL A 99 7.78 -6.11 10.08
C VAL A 99 8.92 -5.14 10.35
N GLU A 100 10.13 -5.67 10.55
CA GLU A 100 11.37 -4.91 10.64
C GLU A 100 12.21 -5.20 9.39
N SER A 101 12.50 -4.16 8.61
CA SER A 101 13.49 -4.22 7.53
C SER A 101 14.83 -3.74 8.08
N ARG A 102 15.88 -4.54 7.92
CA ARG A 102 17.23 -4.25 8.40
C ARG A 102 18.22 -4.39 7.26
N VAL A 103 19.21 -3.50 7.26
CA VAL A 103 20.39 -3.59 6.38
C VAL A 103 21.66 -3.57 7.21
N THR A 104 22.68 -4.28 6.75
CA THR A 104 24.00 -4.32 7.41
C THR A 104 25.09 -4.25 6.36
N VAL A 105 26.03 -3.32 6.49
CA VAL A 105 27.17 -3.17 5.59
C VAL A 105 28.08 -4.38 5.73
N THR A 106 28.29 -5.10 4.62
CA THR A 106 29.15 -6.29 4.57
C THR A 106 30.45 -6.04 3.82
N ASP A 107 30.46 -5.12 2.86
CA ASP A 107 31.64 -4.80 2.07
C ASP A 107 31.62 -3.36 1.54
N ARG A 108 32.81 -2.80 1.29
CA ARG A 108 33.01 -1.46 0.74
C ARG A 108 34.04 -1.50 -0.37
N ASN A 109 33.66 -1.02 -1.55
CA ASN A 109 34.55 -0.90 -2.70
C ASN A 109 34.84 0.57 -2.99
N ALA A 110 36.05 1.03 -2.66
CA ALA A 110 36.49 2.41 -2.85
C ALA A 110 36.74 2.78 -4.32
N ARG A 111 37.00 1.80 -5.20
CA ARG A 111 37.24 2.05 -6.63
C ARG A 111 35.98 2.56 -7.31
N ASP A 112 34.85 1.92 -7.01
CA ASP A 112 33.55 2.19 -7.63
C ASP A 112 32.61 2.98 -6.72
N LEU A 113 33.04 3.26 -5.47
CA LEU A 113 32.29 3.92 -4.40
C LEU A 113 30.96 3.22 -4.09
N THR A 114 30.99 1.90 -4.19
CA THR A 114 29.83 1.05 -3.90
C THR A 114 29.95 0.40 -2.54
N VAL A 115 28.80 0.19 -1.91
CA VAL A 115 28.68 -0.51 -0.64
C VAL A 115 27.74 -1.69 -0.83
N THR A 116 28.16 -2.86 -0.35
CA THR A 116 27.36 -4.07 -0.34
C THR A 116 26.74 -4.22 1.04
N LEU A 117 25.43 -4.47 1.08
CA LEU A 117 24.69 -4.64 2.31
C LEU A 117 23.90 -5.96 2.29
N ALA A 118 23.99 -6.72 3.38
CA ALA A 118 23.03 -7.77 3.66
C ALA A 118 21.69 -7.13 4.02
N THR A 119 20.59 -7.65 3.49
CA THR A 119 19.24 -7.11 3.70
C THR A 119 18.33 -8.19 4.23
N GLU A 120 17.56 -7.90 5.27
CA GLU A 120 16.55 -8.81 5.81
C GLU A 120 15.26 -8.08 6.14
N VAL A 121 14.15 -8.78 6.04
CA VAL A 121 12.84 -8.36 6.54
C VAL A 121 12.30 -9.48 7.42
N ARG A 122 12.03 -9.16 8.69
CA ARG A 122 11.53 -10.11 9.69
C ARG A 122 10.19 -9.66 10.22
N ARG A 123 9.30 -10.60 10.50
CA ARG A 123 8.05 -10.33 11.20
C ARG A 123 8.31 -10.31 12.70
N LEU A 124 7.84 -9.27 13.39
CA LEU A 124 8.23 -9.03 14.79
C LEU A 124 7.57 -9.98 15.79
N ARG A 125 6.34 -10.45 15.52
CA ARG A 125 5.58 -11.28 16.47
C ARG A 125 6.25 -12.62 16.78
N ASP A 126 6.99 -13.18 15.82
CA ASP A 126 7.55 -14.53 15.86
C ASP A 126 9.00 -14.59 15.34
N ASP A 127 9.62 -13.45 15.07
CA ASP A 127 10.96 -13.31 14.48
C ASP A 127 11.14 -14.08 13.15
N ALA A 128 10.04 -14.36 12.44
CA ALA A 128 10.10 -15.12 11.20
C ALA A 128 10.83 -14.32 10.12
N LEU A 129 11.86 -14.92 9.50
CA LEU A 129 12.52 -14.36 8.33
C LEU A 129 11.56 -14.44 7.14
N ILE A 130 11.17 -13.28 6.61
CA ILE A 130 10.22 -13.17 5.49
C ILE A 130 10.98 -12.98 4.18
N VAL A 131 11.94 -12.05 4.17
CA VAL A 131 12.77 -11.75 3.00
C VAL A 131 14.23 -11.68 3.43
N SER A 132 15.13 -12.25 2.64
CA SER A 132 16.56 -11.96 2.74
C SER A 132 17.14 -11.58 1.39
N GLY A 133 18.32 -10.98 1.36
CA GLY A 133 18.90 -10.50 0.13
C GLY A 133 20.22 -9.77 0.31
N VAL A 134 20.72 -9.26 -0.81
CA VAL A 134 21.90 -8.40 -0.86
C VAL A 134 21.60 -7.18 -1.72
N ALA A 135 21.85 -5.99 -1.18
CA ALA A 135 21.81 -4.73 -1.91
C ALA A 135 23.23 -4.29 -2.26
N VAL A 136 23.42 -3.76 -3.45
CA VAL A 136 24.60 -2.99 -3.83
C VAL A 136 24.14 -1.58 -4.15
N VAL A 137 24.73 -0.59 -3.48
CA VAL A 137 24.37 0.82 -3.63
C VAL A 137 25.61 1.67 -3.87
N GLU A 138 25.44 2.79 -4.57
CA GLU A 138 26.39 3.89 -4.50
C GLU A 138 26.12 4.72 -3.26
N ALA A 139 27.15 4.85 -2.41
CA ALA A 139 27.05 5.70 -1.24
C ALA A 139 27.24 7.18 -1.61
N PRO A 140 26.58 8.10 -0.91
CA PRO A 140 26.78 9.53 -1.13
C PRO A 140 28.24 9.95 -0.90
N ARG A 141 28.74 10.89 -1.73
CA ARG A 141 30.09 11.46 -1.56
C ARG A 141 30.12 12.71 -0.67
N ARG A 142 28.96 13.32 -0.47
CA ARG A 142 28.80 14.59 0.24
C ARG A 142 27.70 14.44 1.27
N LYS A 143 27.87 15.17 2.37
CA LYS A 143 26.84 15.24 3.39
C LYS A 143 25.59 15.89 2.80
N LEU A 144 24.46 15.24 2.99
CA LEU A 144 23.15 15.74 2.59
C LEU A 144 22.24 15.72 3.80
N ASN A 145 21.53 16.83 3.97
CA ASN A 145 20.44 16.97 4.93
C ASN A 145 19.20 17.38 4.16
N TYR A 146 18.17 16.54 4.20
CA TYR A 146 16.92 16.76 3.48
C TYR A 146 15.73 16.69 4.44
N SER A 147 14.75 17.53 4.20
CA SER A 147 13.52 17.58 4.96
C SER A 147 12.35 17.13 4.11
N SER A 148 11.71 16.03 4.48
CA SER A 148 10.55 15.49 3.77
C SER A 148 9.22 16.16 4.12
N HIS A 149 9.23 17.38 4.69
CA HIS A 149 7.99 18.05 5.16
C HIS A 149 7.04 18.45 4.02
N ASP A 150 7.57 18.74 2.83
CA ASP A 150 6.77 19.22 1.70
C ASP A 150 6.19 18.08 0.83
N LEU A 151 6.44 16.82 1.19
CA LEU A 151 5.85 15.68 0.48
C LEU A 151 4.34 15.62 0.78
N PRO A 152 3.48 15.73 -0.25
CA PRO A 152 2.04 15.66 -0.05
C PRO A 152 1.66 14.27 0.47
N GLY A 153 0.73 14.24 1.42
CA GLY A 153 0.15 12.99 1.90
C GLY A 153 -0.68 12.30 0.81
N LEU A 154 -0.83 10.98 0.95
CA LEU A 154 -1.75 10.19 0.15
C LEU A 154 -3.01 9.89 0.97
N ILE A 155 -4.18 10.09 0.36
CA ILE A 155 -5.47 9.74 0.97
C ILE A 155 -6.06 8.58 0.19
N VAL A 156 -6.24 7.44 0.87
CA VAL A 156 -6.99 6.31 0.31
C VAL A 156 -8.47 6.54 0.62
N GLN A 157 -9.25 6.88 -0.40
CA GLN A 157 -10.70 7.03 -0.25
C GLN A 157 -11.36 5.65 -0.29
N ARG A 158 -11.86 5.19 0.86
CA ARG A 158 -12.70 3.98 0.97
C ARG A 158 -14.05 4.33 1.56
N HIS A 159 -15.09 3.72 1.02
CA HIS A 159 -16.46 3.90 1.52
C HIS A 159 -16.81 2.89 2.62
N ARG A 160 -15.88 2.51 3.51
CA ARG A 160 -16.07 1.38 4.46
C ARG A 160 -17.31 1.51 5.35
N HIS A 161 -17.57 2.71 5.87
CA HIS A 161 -18.76 2.96 6.70
C HIS A 161 -20.05 2.86 5.88
N PHE A 162 -20.02 3.40 4.66
CA PHE A 162 -21.15 3.36 3.74
C PHE A 162 -21.42 1.92 3.27
N GLU A 163 -20.39 1.16 2.89
CA GLU A 163 -20.49 -0.27 2.56
C GLU A 163 -21.05 -1.10 3.71
N LYS A 164 -20.64 -0.83 4.96
CA LYS A 164 -21.20 -1.51 6.14
C LYS A 164 -22.68 -1.17 6.35
N LEU A 165 -23.09 0.07 6.09
CA LEU A 165 -24.49 0.48 6.13
C LEU A 165 -25.30 -0.18 5.00
N LEU A 166 -24.74 -0.24 3.79
CA LEU A 166 -25.32 -0.94 2.64
C LEU A 166 -25.55 -2.43 2.96
N LYS A 167 -24.52 -3.16 3.41
CA LYS A 167 -24.64 -4.57 3.79
C LYS A 167 -25.69 -4.82 4.89
N ARG A 168 -25.87 -3.87 5.81
CA ARG A 168 -26.91 -3.95 6.86
C ARG A 168 -28.31 -3.67 6.33
N ALA A 169 -28.42 -2.88 5.25
CA ALA A 169 -29.69 -2.51 4.65
C ALA A 169 -30.15 -3.50 3.57
N GLU A 170 -29.23 -4.18 2.87
CA GLU A 170 -29.51 -5.18 1.84
C GLU A 170 -30.54 -6.27 2.21
N PRO A 171 -30.56 -6.84 3.43
CA PRO A 171 -31.58 -7.83 3.80
C PRO A 171 -32.93 -7.23 4.19
N LEU A 172 -33.05 -5.91 4.32
CA LEU A 172 -34.30 -5.25 4.70
C LEU A 172 -35.21 -5.06 3.48
N ALA A 173 -36.51 -4.91 3.73
CA ALA A 173 -37.45 -4.57 2.67
C ALA A 173 -37.14 -3.17 2.12
N ALA A 174 -37.03 -3.07 0.80
CA ALA A 174 -36.77 -1.80 0.12
C ALA A 174 -37.88 -0.78 0.42
N LEU A 175 -37.48 0.46 0.73
CA LEU A 175 -38.42 1.55 1.00
C LEU A 175 -39.04 2.05 -0.30
N VAL A 176 -40.36 2.03 -0.41
CA VAL A 176 -41.06 2.67 -1.53
C VAL A 176 -40.77 4.17 -1.49
N THR A 177 -40.08 4.66 -2.52
CA THR A 177 -39.50 6.01 -2.51
C THR A 177 -39.85 6.74 -3.80
N ALA A 178 -40.52 7.88 -3.70
CA ALA A 178 -40.72 8.76 -4.84
C ALA A 178 -39.42 9.53 -5.14
N VAL A 179 -38.91 9.43 -6.38
CA VAL A 179 -37.75 10.18 -6.86
C VAL A 179 -38.26 11.18 -7.89
N VAL A 180 -38.28 12.46 -7.50
CA VAL A 180 -38.87 13.54 -8.28
C VAL A 180 -37.82 14.21 -9.15
N CYS A 181 -38.11 14.36 -10.44
CA CYS A 181 -37.29 14.95 -11.49
C CYS A 181 -35.84 14.39 -11.58
N PRO A 182 -35.62 13.06 -11.65
CA PRO A 182 -34.29 12.48 -11.89
C PRO A 182 -33.89 12.60 -13.38
N GLU A 183 -33.78 13.82 -13.88
CA GLU A 183 -33.54 14.15 -15.29
C GLU A 183 -32.04 14.34 -15.61
N GLU A 184 -31.17 14.09 -14.64
CA GLU A 184 -29.71 14.15 -14.77
C GLU A 184 -29.04 12.80 -14.46
N PRO A 185 -27.92 12.44 -15.12
CA PRO A 185 -27.28 11.13 -14.96
C PRO A 185 -26.94 10.78 -13.51
N ASN A 186 -26.45 11.74 -12.73
CA ASN A 186 -26.10 11.49 -11.32
C ASN A 186 -27.35 11.30 -10.44
N ALA A 187 -28.42 12.05 -10.71
CA ALA A 187 -29.67 11.96 -9.94
C ALA A 187 -30.38 10.62 -10.21
N LEU A 188 -30.47 10.22 -11.49
CA LEU A 188 -31.03 8.93 -11.88
C LEU A 188 -30.12 7.77 -11.44
N GLY A 189 -28.81 7.91 -11.65
CA GLY A 189 -27.81 6.91 -11.27
C GLY A 189 -27.84 6.60 -9.79
N GLY A 190 -27.97 7.61 -8.92
CA GLY A 190 -28.10 7.40 -7.47
C GLY A 190 -29.34 6.59 -7.09
N ALA A 191 -30.49 6.87 -7.71
CA ALA A 191 -31.74 6.13 -7.45
C ALA A 191 -31.68 4.68 -7.94
N LEU A 192 -31.06 4.45 -9.10
CA LEU A 192 -30.87 3.11 -9.67
C LEU A 192 -29.85 2.29 -8.87
N LEU A 193 -28.76 2.90 -8.44
CA LEU A 193 -27.78 2.26 -7.56
C LEU A 193 -28.40 1.88 -6.22
N ALA A 194 -29.18 2.77 -5.62
CA ALA A 194 -29.91 2.49 -4.38
C ALA A 194 -30.92 1.34 -4.54
N ARG A 195 -31.59 1.24 -5.69
CA ARG A 195 -32.45 0.10 -6.02
C ARG A 195 -31.66 -1.20 -6.15
N ALA A 196 -30.48 -1.17 -6.77
CA ALA A 196 -29.64 -2.35 -6.96
C ALA A 196 -29.17 -2.95 -5.62
N HIS A 197 -28.99 -2.12 -4.59
CA HIS A 197 -28.66 -2.53 -3.22
C HIS A 197 -29.89 -2.71 -2.30
N THR A 198 -31.09 -2.87 -2.86
CA THR A 198 -32.34 -3.10 -2.10
C THR A 198 -32.69 -1.97 -1.11
N LEU A 199 -32.09 -0.78 -1.24
CA LEU A 199 -32.36 0.33 -0.32
C LEU A 199 -33.76 0.92 -0.55
N ILE A 200 -34.10 1.13 -1.82
CA ILE A 200 -35.35 1.75 -2.22
C ILE A 200 -36.01 1.00 -3.38
N ALA A 201 -37.33 1.05 -3.43
CA ALA A 201 -38.13 0.75 -4.61
C ALA A 201 -38.53 2.10 -5.23
N PRO A 202 -37.74 2.63 -6.19
CA PRO A 202 -37.94 3.99 -6.67
C PRO A 202 -39.16 4.07 -7.60
N ILE A 203 -40.00 5.07 -7.37
CA ILE A 203 -41.05 5.53 -8.27
C ILE A 203 -40.55 6.83 -8.88
N LEU A 204 -40.18 6.80 -10.16
CA LEU A 204 -39.67 7.97 -10.85
C LEU A 204 -40.83 8.88 -11.26
N ILE A 205 -40.76 10.15 -10.89
CA ILE A 205 -41.80 11.16 -11.18
C ILE A 205 -41.14 12.32 -11.91
N GLY A 206 -41.52 12.59 -13.16
CA GLY A 206 -40.94 13.68 -13.96
C GLY A 206 -41.21 13.50 -15.46
N ASP A 207 -40.47 14.23 -16.30
CA ASP A 207 -40.59 14.09 -17.75
C ASP A 207 -39.99 12.74 -18.21
N PRO A 208 -40.79 11.82 -18.80
CA PRO A 208 -40.30 10.50 -19.19
C PRO A 208 -39.23 10.54 -20.28
N VAL A 209 -39.23 11.55 -21.15
CA VAL A 209 -38.23 11.70 -22.22
C VAL A 209 -36.90 12.11 -21.63
N ARG A 210 -36.91 13.06 -20.69
CA ARG A 210 -35.68 13.54 -20.04
C ARG A 210 -35.09 12.50 -19.08
N ILE A 211 -35.94 11.78 -18.35
CA ILE A 211 -35.49 10.66 -17.51
C ILE A 211 -34.87 9.56 -18.38
N ALA A 212 -35.49 9.21 -19.52
CA ALA A 212 -34.93 8.22 -20.42
C ALA A 212 -33.61 8.68 -21.05
N ALA A 213 -33.46 9.97 -21.35
CA ALA A 213 -32.20 10.55 -21.84
C ALA A 213 -31.09 10.49 -20.80
N ALA A 214 -31.40 10.68 -19.51
CA ALA A 214 -30.44 10.57 -18.40
C ALA A 214 -29.94 9.13 -18.15
N ALA A 215 -30.57 8.12 -18.76
CA ALA A 215 -30.20 6.71 -18.64
C ALA A 215 -29.23 6.22 -19.74
N GLN A 216 -28.90 7.08 -20.72
CA GLN A 216 -27.97 6.80 -21.82
C GLN A 216 -26.55 7.25 -21.46
#